data_AF-A0A1V4VCE6-F1
#
_entry.id   AF-A0A1V4VCE6-F1
#
_cell.length_a   1.000
_cell.length_b   1.000
_cell.length_c   1.000
_cell.angle_alpha   90.00
_cell.angle_beta   90.00
_cell.angle_gamma   90.00
#
_symmetry.space_group_name_H-M   'P 1'
#
loop_
_entity.id
_entity.type
_entity.pdbx_description
1 polymer ?
#
loop_
_entity_poly.entity_id
_entity_poly.type
_entity_poly.pdbx_seq_one_letter_code
_entity_poly.pdbx_strand_id
1 'polypeptide(L)'
;MASYNRMPPEILRERAEIALGRLESCDLCPRACGVNRLEDEQGYCRSGRFARVSSFTPHFGEEAPLVGSHGSGTIFMTGCNLGCVYCQNYDISQLGEGREVSPEKLAEMMVCLADGGCHNVNFVTPTHFVPQILEAVVEAVKMGLTVPLVYNSGGYDSVETLRLLDGIFDIYMPDAKYGTDSAAKKYSDAPDYTRIMKAAILEMHRQVGPLEIDKDGVAVRGLLVRHLVLPEGLAGTAEVVRFLAEEVSPETYLNVMAQYHPCYRAHQFPELSRPINLREYAEAVAVAQAAGLSRGLGI
;
A
#
# COMPACT_ATOMS: atom_id res chain seq x y z
N MET A 1 -3.40 -10.37 -19.09
CA MET A 1 -4.67 -9.64 -18.91
C MET A 1 -5.00 -9.67 -17.43
N ALA A 2 -5.17 -8.49 -16.83
CA ALA A 2 -5.35 -8.30 -15.40
C ALA A 2 -6.66 -8.91 -14.87
N SER A 3 -6.74 -9.09 -13.55
CA SER A 3 -7.86 -9.78 -12.90
C SER A 3 -9.20 -9.05 -13.12
N TYR A 4 -9.21 -7.73 -12.99
CA TYR A 4 -10.43 -6.92 -13.15
C TYR A 4 -11.04 -7.03 -14.55
N ASN A 5 -10.24 -7.30 -15.60
CA ASN A 5 -10.78 -7.47 -16.95
C ASN A 5 -11.57 -8.78 -17.13
N ARG A 6 -11.44 -9.74 -16.20
CA ARG A 6 -12.22 -11.00 -16.20
C ARG A 6 -13.55 -10.84 -15.46
N MET A 7 -13.72 -9.74 -14.74
CA MET A 7 -14.93 -9.43 -13.99
C MET A 7 -16.01 -8.88 -14.95
N PRO A 8 -17.27 -9.32 -14.84
CA PRO A 8 -18.38 -8.68 -15.52
C PRO A 8 -18.42 -7.17 -15.19
N PRO A 9 -18.56 -6.27 -16.18
CA PRO A 9 -18.58 -4.83 -15.95
C PRO A 9 -19.62 -4.36 -14.93
N GLU A 10 -20.73 -5.09 -14.82
CA GLU A 10 -21.80 -4.83 -13.86
C GLU A 10 -21.36 -5.05 -12.41
N ILE A 11 -20.58 -6.10 -12.15
CA ILE A 11 -20.05 -6.41 -10.81
C ILE A 11 -19.02 -5.37 -10.40
N LEU A 12 -18.16 -4.95 -11.33
CA LEU A 12 -17.17 -3.91 -11.07
C LEU A 12 -17.86 -2.57 -10.72
N ARG A 13 -18.92 -2.21 -11.46
CA ARG A 13 -19.73 -1.03 -11.20
C ARG A 13 -20.46 -1.11 -9.85
N GLU A 14 -21.10 -2.23 -9.56
CA GLU A 14 -21.79 -2.46 -8.28
C GLU A 14 -20.85 -2.29 -7.08
N ARG A 15 -19.63 -2.84 -7.16
CA ARG A 15 -18.62 -2.67 -6.11
C ARG A 15 -18.15 -1.22 -5.96
N ALA A 16 -18.01 -0.49 -7.08
CA ALA A 16 -17.70 0.93 -7.04
C ALA A 16 -18.83 1.73 -6.38
N GLU A 17 -20.09 1.45 -6.71
CA GLU A 17 -21.28 2.08 -6.10
C GLU A 17 -21.37 1.79 -4.58
N ILE A 18 -21.17 0.53 -4.17
CA ILE A 18 -21.11 0.14 -2.75
C ILE A 18 -20.00 0.91 -2.03
N ALA A 19 -18.80 0.97 -2.62
CA ALA A 19 -17.67 1.67 -2.04
C ALA A 19 -17.93 3.19 -1.93
N LEU A 20 -18.56 3.80 -2.94
CA LEU A 20 -18.93 5.21 -2.93
C LEU A 20 -19.98 5.52 -1.85
N GLY A 21 -20.96 4.64 -1.65
CA GLY A 21 -21.94 4.79 -0.56
C GLY A 21 -21.29 4.87 0.82
N ARG A 22 -20.17 4.16 1.02
CA ARG A 22 -19.38 4.23 2.27
C ARG A 22 -18.72 5.57 2.52
N LEU A 23 -18.74 6.52 1.57
CA LEU A 23 -18.27 7.88 1.79
C LEU A 23 -19.25 8.74 2.61
N GLU A 24 -20.54 8.40 2.63
CA GLU A 24 -21.56 9.16 3.38
C GLU A 24 -21.35 9.09 4.90
N SER A 25 -20.85 7.95 5.39
CA SER A 25 -20.36 7.78 6.76
C SER A 25 -19.05 7.01 6.71
N CYS A 26 -17.95 7.75 6.54
CA CYS A 26 -16.67 7.18 6.14
C CYS A 26 -16.11 6.14 7.14
N ASP A 27 -16.05 4.89 6.69
CA ASP A 27 -15.52 3.72 7.42
C ASP A 27 -14.43 2.96 6.64
N LEU A 28 -13.89 3.56 5.58
CA LEU A 28 -12.96 2.92 4.62
C LEU A 28 -11.67 2.37 5.23
N CYS A 29 -11.27 2.90 6.38
CA CYS A 29 -10.06 2.49 7.07
C CYS A 29 -10.34 2.32 8.58
N PRO A 30 -9.41 1.73 9.35
CA PRO A 30 -9.64 1.42 10.76
C PRO A 30 -9.92 2.64 11.66
N ARG A 31 -9.75 3.86 11.15
CA ARG A 31 -10.13 5.09 11.86
C ARG A 31 -11.64 5.27 11.98
N ALA A 32 -12.41 4.72 11.03
CA ALA A 32 -13.88 4.80 10.98
C ALA A 32 -14.44 6.16 11.44
N CYS A 33 -13.97 7.25 10.81
CA CYS A 33 -14.22 8.60 11.29
C CYS A 33 -15.67 9.07 11.13
N GLY A 34 -16.48 8.40 10.30
CA GLY A 34 -17.92 8.66 10.17
C GLY A 34 -18.30 9.97 9.47
N VAL A 35 -17.32 10.81 9.11
CA VAL A 35 -17.54 12.06 8.35
C VAL A 35 -18.19 11.78 6.99
N ASN A 36 -18.99 12.73 6.51
CA ASN A 36 -19.63 12.65 5.21
C ASN A 36 -18.73 13.27 4.12
N ARG A 37 -17.96 12.42 3.45
CA ARG A 37 -17.06 12.85 2.38
C ARG A 37 -17.79 13.22 1.09
N LEU A 38 -19.07 12.87 0.93
CA LEU A 38 -19.89 13.32 -0.20
C LEU A 38 -20.19 14.83 -0.10
N GLU A 39 -20.27 15.35 1.13
CA GLU A 39 -20.39 16.78 1.45
C GLU A 39 -19.01 17.43 1.71
N ASP A 40 -17.94 16.77 1.28
CA ASP A 40 -16.54 17.20 1.43
C ASP A 40 -16.04 17.36 2.88
N GLU A 41 -16.72 16.75 3.86
CA GLU A 41 -16.21 16.70 5.23
C GLU A 41 -14.94 15.85 5.32
N GLN A 42 -13.94 16.36 6.05
CA GLN A 42 -12.62 15.76 6.11
C GLN A 42 -12.36 15.06 7.45
N GLY A 43 -11.98 13.79 7.37
CA GLY A 43 -11.53 13.01 8.52
C GLY A 43 -10.01 13.12 8.74
N TYR A 44 -9.46 12.14 9.46
CA TYR A 44 -8.02 12.08 9.79
C TYR A 44 -7.11 12.19 8.54
N CYS A 45 -7.49 11.54 7.44
CA CYS A 45 -6.70 11.52 6.20
C CYS A 45 -6.82 12.79 5.34
N ARG A 46 -7.67 13.76 5.73
CA ARG A 46 -7.92 15.02 5.00
C ARG A 46 -8.31 14.83 3.53
N SER A 47 -9.20 13.87 3.28
CA SER A 47 -9.64 13.50 1.94
C SER A 47 -11.15 13.63 1.82
N GLY A 48 -11.62 14.23 0.72
CA GLY A 48 -13.02 14.51 0.42
C GLY A 48 -13.63 13.55 -0.60
N ARG A 49 -14.58 14.03 -1.43
CA ARG A 49 -15.30 13.22 -2.43
C ARG A 49 -14.39 12.69 -3.53
N PHE A 50 -13.48 13.53 -4.03
CA PHE A 50 -12.60 13.20 -5.15
C PHE A 50 -11.24 12.71 -4.68
N ALA A 51 -10.58 11.92 -5.54
CA ALA A 51 -9.21 11.50 -5.29
C ALA A 51 -8.28 12.71 -5.40
N ARG A 52 -7.23 12.74 -4.59
CA ARG A 52 -6.14 13.73 -4.72
C ARG A 52 -4.86 13.02 -5.12
N VAL A 53 -4.23 13.50 -6.19
CA VAL A 53 -3.00 12.94 -6.76
C VAL A 53 -1.91 13.99 -6.72
N SER A 54 -0.75 13.62 -6.17
CA SER A 54 0.45 14.45 -6.19
C SER A 54 1.16 14.35 -7.54
N SER A 55 1.43 13.12 -7.98
CA SER A 55 2.11 12.84 -9.24
C SER A 55 1.73 11.45 -9.79
N PHE A 56 1.95 11.26 -11.09
CA PHE A 56 1.90 9.95 -11.74
C PHE A 56 3.05 9.85 -12.74
N THR A 57 3.82 8.76 -12.71
CA THR A 57 5.04 8.60 -13.52
C THR A 57 5.44 7.14 -13.63
N PRO A 58 6.14 6.72 -14.70
CA PRO A 58 6.98 5.52 -14.64
C PRO A 58 7.98 5.68 -13.49
N HIS A 59 7.88 4.82 -12.48
CA HIS A 59 8.69 4.84 -11.28
C HIS A 59 9.63 3.64 -11.24
N PHE A 60 10.92 3.91 -11.04
CA PHE A 60 11.99 2.92 -11.01
C PHE A 60 12.56 2.69 -9.60
N GLY A 61 11.92 3.25 -8.57
CA GLY A 61 12.35 3.13 -7.17
C GLY A 61 11.64 2.04 -6.37
N GLU A 62 10.66 1.34 -6.96
CA GLU A 62 9.99 0.20 -6.31
C GLU A 62 10.85 -1.08 -6.37
N GLU A 63 10.34 -2.16 -5.78
CA GLU A 63 10.96 -3.48 -5.79
C GLU A 63 11.21 -4.01 -7.20
N ALA A 64 12.32 -4.71 -7.40
CA ALA A 64 12.74 -5.21 -8.70
C ALA A 64 11.62 -5.95 -9.49
N PRO A 65 10.80 -6.82 -8.87
CA PRO A 65 9.69 -7.46 -9.57
C PRO A 65 8.59 -6.51 -10.05
N LEU A 66 8.45 -5.33 -9.44
CA LEU A 66 7.44 -4.33 -9.82
C LEU A 66 7.94 -3.41 -10.92
N VAL A 67 9.25 -3.12 -10.93
CA VAL A 67 9.88 -2.19 -11.86
C VAL A 67 10.20 -2.86 -13.20
N GLY A 68 10.71 -4.09 -13.18
CA GLY A 68 11.18 -4.77 -14.39
C GLY A 68 12.07 -3.87 -15.27
N SER A 69 11.89 -3.94 -16.59
CA SER A 69 12.58 -3.07 -17.55
C SER A 69 11.87 -1.75 -17.90
N HIS A 70 10.59 -1.60 -17.55
CA HIS A 70 9.74 -0.51 -18.06
C HIS A 70 9.14 0.39 -16.96
N GLY A 71 9.45 0.12 -15.70
CA GLY A 71 8.94 0.87 -14.57
C GLY A 71 7.60 0.36 -14.04
N SER A 72 7.36 0.68 -12.77
CA SER A 72 6.05 0.59 -12.13
C SER A 72 5.28 1.87 -12.43
N GLY A 73 4.06 1.77 -12.97
CA GLY A 73 3.25 2.94 -13.30
C GLY A 73 2.66 3.54 -12.03
N THR A 74 3.43 4.34 -11.31
CA THR A 74 3.04 4.76 -9.96
C THR A 74 2.19 6.03 -9.99
N ILE A 75 1.08 5.99 -9.24
CA ILE A 75 0.21 7.13 -8.92
C ILE A 75 0.35 7.41 -7.41
N PHE A 76 0.96 8.54 -7.07
CA PHE A 76 1.15 8.96 -5.68
C PHE A 76 -0.09 9.71 -5.18
N MET A 77 -0.85 9.05 -4.29
CA MET A 77 -2.04 9.63 -3.68
C MET A 77 -1.68 10.62 -2.57
N THR A 78 -2.44 11.70 -2.45
CA THR A 78 -2.26 12.72 -1.40
C THR A 78 -3.00 12.33 -0.12
N GLY A 79 -2.43 12.65 1.04
CA GLY A 79 -2.98 12.27 2.34
C GLY A 79 -2.61 10.85 2.76
N CYS A 80 -2.91 10.49 4.01
CA CYS A 80 -2.64 9.16 4.56
C CYS A 80 -3.52 8.91 5.79
N ASN A 81 -3.87 7.65 6.06
CA ASN A 81 -4.57 7.25 7.28
C ASN A 81 -3.63 6.95 8.47
N LEU A 82 -2.31 7.11 8.27
CA LEU A 82 -1.25 7.04 9.27
C LEU A 82 -0.60 8.41 9.47
N GLY A 83 -0.09 8.66 10.68
CA GLY A 83 0.61 9.88 11.09
C GLY A 83 2.09 9.64 11.36
N CYS A 84 2.82 9.04 10.42
CA CYS A 84 4.22 8.65 10.62
C CYS A 84 5.11 9.88 10.91
N VAL A 85 5.75 9.93 12.08
CA VAL A 85 6.65 11.04 12.45
C VAL A 85 7.95 11.05 11.64
N TYR A 86 8.25 9.95 10.96
CA TYR A 86 9.41 9.75 10.07
C TYR A 86 8.99 9.54 8.60
N CYS A 87 7.83 10.06 8.17
CA CYS A 87 7.37 9.85 6.80
C CYS A 87 8.32 10.48 5.77
N GLN A 88 8.87 9.68 4.85
CA GLN A 88 9.71 10.17 3.75
C GLN A 88 8.91 10.98 2.73
N ASN A 89 7.62 10.67 2.59
CA ASN A 89 6.66 11.34 1.71
C ASN A 89 5.74 12.29 2.51
N TYR A 90 6.29 13.04 3.48
CA TYR A 90 5.50 13.88 4.37
C TYR A 90 4.87 15.09 3.67
N ASP A 91 5.49 15.59 2.61
CA ASP A 91 4.96 16.59 1.68
C ASP A 91 3.57 16.19 1.15
N ILE A 92 3.44 14.97 0.62
CA ILE A 92 2.17 14.51 0.06
C ILE A 92 1.23 13.92 1.11
N SER A 93 1.76 13.20 2.11
CA SER A 93 0.92 12.52 3.11
C SER A 93 0.47 13.43 4.25
N GLN A 94 1.36 14.34 4.70
CA GLN A 94 1.15 15.18 5.88
C GLN A 94 0.86 16.65 5.54
N LEU A 95 1.44 17.19 4.47
CA LEU A 95 1.26 18.59 4.05
C LEU A 95 0.22 18.74 2.93
N GLY A 96 -0.24 17.63 2.35
CA GLY A 96 -1.36 17.61 1.43
C GLY A 96 -1.03 18.12 0.03
N GLU A 97 0.23 18.00 -0.40
CA GLU A 97 0.62 18.33 -1.77
C GLU A 97 -0.06 17.42 -2.80
N GLY A 98 -0.62 18.05 -3.84
CA GLY A 98 -1.36 17.40 -4.91
C GLY A 98 -2.68 18.09 -5.23
N ARG A 99 -3.44 17.53 -6.16
CA ARG A 99 -4.63 18.13 -6.74
C ARG A 99 -5.77 17.13 -6.84
N GLU A 100 -6.99 17.61 -6.64
CA GLU A 100 -8.18 16.80 -6.88
C GLU A 100 -8.28 16.43 -8.35
N VAL A 101 -8.75 15.20 -8.60
CA VAL A 101 -8.96 14.64 -9.94
C VAL A 101 -10.30 13.96 -10.00
N SER A 102 -10.98 14.10 -11.15
CA SER A 102 -12.21 13.35 -11.43
C SER A 102 -11.89 11.87 -11.67
N PRO A 103 -12.90 10.98 -11.58
CA PRO A 103 -12.72 9.56 -11.89
C PRO A 103 -12.19 9.32 -13.31
N GLU A 104 -12.70 10.05 -14.30
CA GLU A 104 -12.24 9.97 -15.69
C GLU A 104 -10.79 10.40 -15.80
N LYS A 105 -10.40 11.46 -15.07
CA LYS A 105 -9.02 11.94 -15.12
C LYS A 105 -8.06 10.96 -14.46
N LEU A 106 -8.47 10.31 -13.37
CA LEU A 106 -7.69 9.25 -12.75
C LEU A 106 -7.57 8.04 -13.68
N ALA A 107 -8.64 7.66 -14.38
CA ALA A 107 -8.63 6.60 -15.39
C ALA A 107 -7.66 6.90 -16.55
N GLU A 108 -7.68 8.14 -17.07
CA GLU A 108 -6.73 8.60 -18.09
C GLU A 108 -5.27 8.48 -17.63
N MET A 109 -4.99 8.75 -16.35
CA MET A 109 -3.63 8.56 -15.79
C MET A 109 -3.22 7.09 -15.82
N MET A 110 -4.12 6.17 -15.44
CA MET A 110 -3.85 4.73 -15.48
C MET A 110 -3.52 4.26 -16.90
N VAL A 111 -4.35 4.65 -17.87
CA VAL A 111 -4.19 4.27 -19.29
C VAL A 111 -2.92 4.89 -19.86
N CYS A 112 -2.62 6.16 -19.55
CA CYS A 112 -1.39 6.83 -19.98
C CYS A 112 -0.13 6.08 -19.51
N LEU A 113 -0.11 5.58 -18.26
CA LEU A 113 1.00 4.79 -17.73
C LEU A 113 1.13 3.44 -18.44
N ALA A 114 0.00 2.77 -18.69
CA ALA A 114 -0.04 1.51 -19.41
C ALA A 114 0.42 1.65 -20.87
N ASP A 115 -0.07 2.66 -21.60
CA ASP A 115 0.33 2.99 -22.97
C ASP A 115 1.80 3.43 -23.05
N GLY A 116 2.31 4.03 -21.97
CA GLY A 116 3.73 4.32 -21.78
C GLY A 116 4.61 3.08 -21.58
N GLY A 117 4.02 1.88 -21.48
CA GLY A 117 4.71 0.61 -21.36
C GLY A 117 4.99 0.15 -19.92
N CYS A 118 4.46 0.85 -18.91
CA CYS A 118 4.65 0.44 -17.51
C CYS A 118 4.08 -0.97 -17.28
N HIS A 119 4.74 -1.77 -16.45
CA HIS A 119 4.35 -3.16 -16.20
C HIS A 119 3.04 -3.30 -15.41
N ASN A 120 2.66 -2.26 -14.67
CA ASN A 120 1.49 -2.23 -13.80
C ASN A 120 1.06 -0.77 -13.54
N VAL A 121 -0.10 -0.60 -12.90
CA VAL A 121 -0.51 0.66 -12.28
C VAL A 121 -0.49 0.50 -10.76
N ASN A 122 0.38 1.25 -10.10
CA ASN A 122 0.66 1.17 -8.68
C ASN A 122 0.15 2.39 -7.92
N PHE A 123 -0.83 2.18 -7.05
CA PHE A 123 -1.36 3.24 -6.21
C PHE A 123 -0.63 3.25 -4.87
N VAL A 124 0.06 4.34 -4.56
CA VAL A 124 0.77 4.54 -3.29
C VAL A 124 -0.13 5.26 -2.30
N THR A 125 -0.33 4.65 -1.13
CA THR A 125 -1.29 5.06 -0.10
C THR A 125 -2.76 5.11 -0.59
N PRO A 126 -3.29 4.02 -1.16
CA PRO A 126 -4.64 3.99 -1.75
C PRO A 126 -5.78 3.87 -0.73
N THR A 127 -5.49 3.52 0.52
CA THR A 127 -6.48 3.09 1.54
C THR A 127 -7.68 4.01 1.66
N HIS A 128 -7.45 5.31 1.77
CA HIS A 128 -8.51 6.31 1.93
C HIS A 128 -9.13 6.75 0.59
N PHE A 129 -8.72 6.19 -0.54
CA PHE A 129 -9.27 6.48 -1.86
C PHE A 129 -9.82 5.25 -2.59
N VAL A 130 -10.02 4.12 -1.89
CA VAL A 130 -10.57 2.91 -2.50
C VAL A 130 -11.85 3.18 -3.32
N PRO A 131 -12.88 3.90 -2.82
CA PRO A 131 -14.07 4.20 -3.61
C PRO A 131 -13.78 4.93 -4.92
N GLN A 132 -12.94 5.97 -4.86
CA GLN A 132 -12.57 6.78 -6.01
C GLN A 132 -11.70 6.01 -7.01
N ILE A 133 -10.83 5.12 -6.53
CA ILE A 133 -10.05 4.24 -7.40
C ILE A 133 -10.98 3.26 -8.11
N LEU A 134 -11.92 2.63 -7.41
CA LEU A 134 -12.89 1.71 -8.02
C LEU A 134 -13.76 2.41 -9.08
N GLU A 135 -14.24 3.62 -8.77
CA GLU A 135 -14.96 4.49 -9.71
C GLU A 135 -14.13 4.76 -10.97
N ALA A 136 -12.84 5.06 -10.83
CA ALA A 136 -11.94 5.29 -11.95
C ALA A 136 -11.57 4.01 -12.72
N VAL A 137 -11.45 2.85 -12.06
CA VAL A 137 -11.17 1.56 -12.75
C VAL A 137 -12.31 1.18 -13.68
N VAL A 138 -13.57 1.46 -13.31
CA VAL A 138 -14.73 1.27 -14.21
C VAL A 138 -14.54 2.03 -15.52
N GLU A 139 -14.05 3.28 -15.47
CA GLU A 139 -13.78 4.09 -16.66
C GLU A 139 -12.51 3.61 -17.39
N ALA A 140 -11.45 3.27 -16.67
CA ALA A 140 -10.18 2.83 -17.26
C ALA A 140 -10.33 1.53 -18.08
N VAL A 141 -11.20 0.62 -17.63
CA VAL A 141 -11.54 -0.61 -18.38
C VAL A 141 -12.19 -0.27 -19.73
N LYS A 142 -13.11 0.69 -19.78
CA LYS A 142 -13.73 1.14 -21.04
C LYS A 142 -12.71 1.77 -21.98
N MET A 143 -11.68 2.40 -21.40
CA MET A 143 -10.56 2.99 -22.14
C MET A 143 -9.48 1.98 -22.55
N GLY A 144 -9.60 0.70 -22.18
CA GLY A 144 -8.70 -0.37 -22.62
C GLY A 144 -7.55 -0.70 -21.66
N LEU A 145 -7.61 -0.31 -20.39
CA LEU A 145 -6.62 -0.70 -19.39
C LEU A 145 -6.56 -2.24 -19.24
N THR A 146 -5.34 -2.80 -19.33
CA THR A 146 -5.13 -4.27 -19.31
C THR A 146 -3.97 -4.74 -18.42
N VAL A 147 -3.18 -3.81 -17.88
CA VAL A 147 -2.03 -4.09 -17.01
C VAL A 147 -2.48 -4.35 -15.57
N PRO A 148 -1.74 -5.15 -14.78
CA PRO A 148 -2.03 -5.41 -13.37
C PRO A 148 -2.18 -4.14 -12.52
N LEU A 149 -3.03 -4.19 -11.50
CA LEU A 149 -3.10 -3.14 -10.47
C LEU A 149 -2.33 -3.55 -9.20
N VAL A 150 -1.59 -2.59 -8.62
CA VAL A 150 -0.81 -2.76 -7.39
C VAL A 150 -1.38 -1.86 -6.29
N TYR A 151 -1.66 -2.47 -5.13
CA TYR A 151 -2.13 -1.80 -3.92
C TYR A 151 -0.97 -1.62 -2.93
N ASN A 152 -0.31 -0.46 -2.94
CA ASN A 152 0.85 -0.17 -2.10
C ASN A 152 0.44 0.65 -0.86
N SER A 153 0.23 -0.02 0.27
CA SER A 153 -0.34 0.59 1.48
C SER A 153 0.57 0.50 2.70
N GLY A 154 0.24 1.27 3.73
CA GLY A 154 0.91 1.20 5.02
C GLY A 154 0.50 0.00 5.90
N GLY A 155 -0.31 -0.92 5.37
CA GLY A 155 -0.86 -2.07 6.10
C GLY A 155 -1.97 -1.76 7.11
N TYR A 156 -2.38 -0.50 7.27
CA TYR A 156 -3.46 -0.10 8.18
C TYR A 156 -4.81 -0.04 7.45
N ASP A 157 -5.24 -1.17 6.91
CA ASP A 157 -6.38 -1.27 6.00
C ASP A 157 -7.58 -1.99 6.67
N SER A 158 -8.82 -1.59 6.34
CA SER A 158 -10.03 -2.30 6.78
C SER A 158 -10.24 -3.55 5.94
N VAL A 159 -10.47 -4.69 6.60
CA VAL A 159 -10.78 -5.96 5.92
C VAL A 159 -12.06 -5.85 5.11
N GLU A 160 -13.06 -5.12 5.60
CA GLU A 160 -14.32 -4.87 4.92
C GLU A 160 -14.10 -4.12 3.60
N THR A 161 -13.19 -3.14 3.59
CA THR A 161 -12.77 -2.44 2.37
C THR A 161 -11.99 -3.35 1.44
N LEU A 162 -11.04 -4.13 1.96
CA LEU A 162 -10.24 -5.06 1.14
C LEU A 162 -11.11 -6.11 0.44
N ARG A 163 -12.20 -6.58 1.06
CA ARG A 163 -13.12 -7.55 0.43
C ARG A 163 -13.76 -7.02 -0.86
N LEU A 164 -13.95 -5.70 -1.00
CA LEU A 164 -14.46 -5.09 -2.23
C LEU A 164 -13.44 -5.20 -3.38
N LEU A 165 -12.16 -5.36 -3.05
CA LEU A 165 -11.03 -5.40 -4.00
C LEU A 165 -10.76 -6.80 -4.56
N ASP A 166 -11.44 -7.85 -4.09
CA ASP A 166 -11.15 -9.24 -4.47
C ASP A 166 -11.37 -9.48 -5.97
N GLY A 167 -10.29 -9.76 -6.69
CA GLY A 167 -10.29 -9.92 -8.15
C GLY A 167 -10.18 -8.60 -8.92
N ILE A 168 -9.96 -7.47 -8.24
CA ILE A 168 -9.70 -6.16 -8.85
C ILE A 168 -8.20 -5.86 -8.82
N PHE A 169 -7.58 -5.97 -7.64
CA PHE A 169 -6.14 -5.83 -7.51
C PHE A 169 -5.44 -7.17 -7.74
N ASP A 170 -4.33 -7.12 -8.48
CA ASP A 170 -3.54 -8.30 -8.81
C ASP A 170 -2.40 -8.50 -7.80
N ILE A 171 -1.80 -7.40 -7.34
CA ILE A 171 -0.63 -7.39 -6.46
C ILE A 171 -0.93 -6.52 -5.25
N TYR A 172 -0.69 -7.09 -4.06
CA TYR A 172 -0.72 -6.34 -2.81
C TYR A 172 0.70 -6.09 -2.33
N MET A 173 0.97 -4.84 -1.94
CA MET A 173 2.26 -4.41 -1.41
C MET A 173 2.12 -3.64 -0.09
N PRO A 174 1.68 -4.31 1.00
CA PRO A 174 1.57 -3.66 2.30
C PRO A 174 2.93 -3.53 3.00
N ASP A 175 3.10 -2.42 3.72
CA ASP A 175 4.13 -2.30 4.72
C ASP A 175 3.68 -3.01 6.02
N ALA A 176 4.45 -3.99 6.47
CA ALA A 176 4.36 -4.51 7.82
C ALA A 176 5.29 -3.71 8.74
N LYS A 177 4.85 -2.51 9.16
CA LYS A 177 5.74 -1.51 9.78
C LYS A 177 6.21 -1.86 11.19
N TYR A 178 5.38 -2.55 11.98
CA TYR A 178 5.58 -2.72 13.42
C TYR A 178 5.20 -4.10 13.92
N GLY A 179 6.02 -4.64 14.81
CA GLY A 179 5.73 -5.81 15.63
C GLY A 179 4.94 -5.53 16.90
N THR A 180 4.83 -4.26 17.32
CA THR A 180 4.12 -3.85 18.55
C THR A 180 3.27 -2.60 18.36
N ASP A 181 2.12 -2.57 19.04
CA ASP A 181 1.19 -1.43 19.01
C ASP A 181 1.76 -0.17 19.71
N SER A 182 2.64 -0.34 20.69
CA SER A 182 3.28 0.79 21.39
C SER A 182 4.14 1.62 20.43
N ALA A 183 4.93 0.96 19.57
CA ALA A 183 5.72 1.62 18.54
C ALA A 183 4.82 2.27 17.49
N ALA A 184 3.81 1.55 17.00
CA ALA A 184 2.89 2.06 16.00
C ALA A 184 2.09 3.28 16.47
N LYS A 185 1.60 3.25 17.72
CA LYS A 185 0.95 4.39 18.38
C LYS A 185 1.90 5.59 18.47
N LYS A 186 3.12 5.36 18.95
CA LYS A 186 4.08 6.44 19.22
C LYS A 186 4.60 7.10 17.94
N TYR A 187 4.90 6.31 16.92
CA TYR A 187 5.60 6.80 15.72
C TYR A 187 4.72 6.94 14.49
N SER A 188 3.51 6.37 14.47
CA SER A 188 2.56 6.47 13.35
C SER A 188 1.13 6.82 13.76
N ASP A 189 0.90 7.11 15.04
CA ASP A 189 -0.42 7.41 15.61
C ASP A 189 -1.45 6.29 15.36
N ALA A 190 -1.00 5.03 15.30
CA ALA A 190 -1.84 3.87 14.98
C ALA A 190 -1.90 2.90 16.18
N PRO A 191 -2.85 3.08 17.12
CA PRO A 191 -2.85 2.37 18.40
C PRO A 191 -3.15 0.88 18.33
N ASP A 192 -3.87 0.40 17.30
CA ASP A 192 -4.24 -1.02 17.14
C ASP A 192 -3.57 -1.63 15.89
N TYR A 193 -2.43 -1.06 15.48
CA TYR A 193 -1.82 -1.33 14.18
C TYR A 193 -1.54 -2.80 13.94
N THR A 194 -0.94 -3.51 14.90
CA THR A 194 -0.47 -4.89 14.68
C THR A 194 -1.64 -5.82 14.38
N ARG A 195 -2.72 -5.75 15.16
CA ARG A 195 -3.93 -6.54 14.93
C ARG A 195 -4.56 -6.24 13.57
N ILE A 196 -4.67 -4.97 13.22
CA ILE A 196 -5.24 -4.53 11.94
C ILE A 196 -4.35 -4.98 10.76
N MET A 197 -3.05 -4.73 10.84
CA MET A 197 -2.06 -5.10 9.82
C MET A 197 -2.07 -6.60 9.59
N LYS A 198 -2.08 -7.41 10.64
CA LYS A 198 -2.18 -8.86 10.51
C LYS A 198 -3.44 -9.28 9.76
N ALA A 199 -4.61 -8.75 10.17
CA ALA A 199 -5.88 -9.07 9.52
C ALA A 199 -5.92 -8.62 8.05
N ALA A 200 -5.38 -7.44 7.75
CA ALA A 200 -5.29 -6.91 6.39
C ALA A 200 -4.38 -7.77 5.51
N ILE A 201 -3.18 -8.12 5.98
CA ILE A 201 -2.23 -8.94 5.21
C ILE A 201 -2.79 -10.34 4.96
N LEU A 202 -3.48 -10.94 5.93
CA LEU A 202 -4.15 -12.24 5.74
C LEU A 202 -5.25 -12.16 4.66
N GLU A 203 -6.06 -11.10 4.67
CA GLU A 203 -7.09 -10.90 3.64
C GLU A 203 -6.46 -10.64 2.26
N MET A 204 -5.41 -9.83 2.18
CA MET A 204 -4.65 -9.62 0.94
C MET A 204 -4.09 -10.95 0.42
N HIS A 205 -3.43 -11.74 1.28
CA HIS A 205 -2.91 -13.05 0.92
C HIS A 205 -4.01 -14.02 0.45
N ARG A 206 -5.17 -14.04 1.12
CA ARG A 206 -6.32 -14.86 0.72
C ARG A 206 -6.76 -14.55 -0.71
N GLN A 207 -6.71 -13.29 -1.12
CA GLN A 207 -7.14 -12.87 -2.45
C GLN A 207 -6.14 -13.27 -3.54
N VAL A 208 -4.84 -13.10 -3.31
CA VAL A 208 -3.84 -13.18 -4.40
C VAL A 208 -2.79 -14.28 -4.23
N GLY A 209 -2.65 -14.87 -3.05
CA GLY A 209 -1.66 -15.92 -2.76
C GLY A 209 -0.21 -15.41 -2.69
N PRO A 210 0.78 -16.33 -2.73
CA PRO A 210 2.19 -15.99 -2.84
C PRO A 210 2.49 -15.17 -4.11
N LEU A 211 3.55 -14.36 -4.09
CA LEU A 211 3.96 -13.58 -5.26
C LEU A 211 4.31 -14.50 -6.45
N GLU A 212 3.65 -14.31 -7.57
CA GLU A 212 3.94 -14.93 -8.86
C GLU A 212 4.76 -13.95 -9.71
N ILE A 213 5.93 -14.41 -10.14
CA ILE A 213 6.86 -13.65 -10.98
C ILE A 213 6.98 -14.41 -12.30
N ASP A 214 6.86 -13.71 -13.42
CA ASP A 214 6.97 -14.29 -14.74
C ASP A 214 8.43 -14.60 -15.14
N LYS A 215 8.61 -15.13 -16.34
CA LYS A 215 9.93 -15.49 -16.89
C LYS A 215 10.88 -14.30 -17.07
N ASP A 216 10.34 -13.08 -17.15
CA ASP A 216 11.08 -11.84 -17.38
C ASP A 216 11.39 -11.14 -16.04
N GLY A 217 11.05 -11.78 -14.92
CA GLY A 217 11.32 -11.29 -13.58
C GLY A 217 10.28 -10.28 -13.08
N VAL A 218 9.13 -10.15 -13.75
CA VAL A 218 8.09 -9.18 -13.43
C VAL A 218 6.96 -9.84 -12.64
N ALA A 219 6.53 -9.21 -11.55
CA ALA A 219 5.41 -9.66 -10.75
C ALA A 219 4.10 -9.51 -11.54
N VAL A 220 3.29 -10.57 -11.56
CA VAL A 220 2.01 -10.59 -12.29
C VAL A 220 0.81 -10.72 -11.36
N ARG A 221 1.00 -11.31 -10.17
CA ARG A 221 -0.02 -11.49 -9.13
C ARG A 221 0.65 -11.81 -7.80
N GLY A 222 0.01 -11.50 -6.68
CA GLY A 222 0.36 -12.06 -5.37
C GLY A 222 0.80 -11.02 -4.34
N LEU A 223 1.22 -11.50 -3.17
CA LEU A 223 1.57 -10.67 -2.02
C LEU A 223 3.09 -10.43 -1.93
N LEU A 224 3.49 -9.15 -1.91
CA LEU A 224 4.84 -8.68 -1.59
C LEU A 224 4.77 -7.83 -0.30
N VAL A 225 5.34 -8.28 0.80
CA VAL A 225 5.34 -7.48 2.05
C VAL A 225 6.63 -6.69 2.18
N ARG A 226 6.54 -5.43 2.61
CA ARG A 226 7.72 -4.62 2.94
C ARG A 226 7.87 -4.47 4.45
N HIS A 227 9.11 -4.52 4.94
CA HIS A 227 9.41 -4.28 6.34
C HIS A 227 10.59 -3.31 6.47
N LEU A 228 10.28 -2.06 6.82
CA LEU A 228 11.29 -1.02 7.07
C LEU A 228 11.98 -1.26 8.40
N VAL A 229 13.30 -1.50 8.37
CA VAL A 229 14.10 -1.58 9.58
C VAL A 229 14.21 -0.18 10.20
N LEU A 230 13.89 -0.08 11.48
CA LEU A 230 14.03 1.14 12.26
C LEU A 230 15.20 1.02 13.24
N PRO A 231 15.86 2.14 13.60
CA PRO A 231 16.90 2.17 14.63
C PRO A 231 16.44 1.52 15.94
N GLU A 232 17.39 1.00 16.72
CA GLU A 232 17.18 0.41 18.04
C GLU A 232 16.16 -0.75 18.05
N GLY A 233 15.96 -1.40 16.88
CA GLY A 233 15.00 -2.49 16.73
C GLY A 233 13.53 -2.07 16.86
N LEU A 234 13.23 -0.76 16.74
CA LEU A 234 11.90 -0.21 17.01
C LEU A 234 10.79 -0.75 16.09
N ALA A 235 11.14 -1.32 14.94
CA ALA A 235 10.20 -1.95 14.02
C ALA A 235 9.64 -3.27 14.56
N GLY A 236 10.29 -3.92 15.54
CA GLY A 236 9.85 -5.24 16.04
C GLY A 236 9.90 -6.32 14.94
N THR A 237 11.06 -6.46 14.28
CA THR A 237 11.23 -7.36 13.14
C THR A 237 10.91 -8.80 13.47
N ALA A 238 11.30 -9.29 14.66
CA ALA A 238 11.07 -10.67 15.07
C ALA A 238 9.58 -11.03 15.10
N GLU A 239 8.73 -10.15 15.61
CA GLU A 239 7.29 -10.34 15.67
C GLU A 239 6.65 -10.29 14.27
N VAL A 240 7.11 -9.38 13.42
CA VAL A 240 6.63 -9.26 12.03
C VAL A 240 6.97 -10.51 11.22
N VAL A 241 8.23 -10.94 11.23
CA VAL A 241 8.64 -12.10 10.42
C VAL A 241 8.00 -13.39 10.91
N ARG A 242 7.81 -13.55 12.23
CA ARG A 242 7.12 -14.70 12.80
C ARG A 242 5.69 -14.77 12.30
N PHE A 243 4.96 -13.64 12.34
CA PHE A 243 3.62 -13.55 11.78
C PHE A 243 3.58 -13.93 10.29
N LEU A 244 4.49 -13.37 9.48
CA LEU A 244 4.52 -13.66 8.04
C LEU A 244 4.82 -15.14 7.75
N ALA A 245 5.76 -15.74 8.47
CA ALA A 245 6.15 -17.13 8.26
C ALA A 245 5.11 -18.13 8.77
N GLU A 246 4.55 -17.90 9.96
CA GLU A 246 3.69 -18.87 10.65
C GLU A 246 2.20 -18.71 10.31
N GLU A 247 1.73 -17.48 10.13
CA GLU A 247 0.30 -17.19 9.95
C GLU A 247 -0.06 -16.86 8.49
N VAL A 248 0.85 -16.28 7.70
CA VAL A 248 0.61 -15.96 6.29
C VAL A 248 1.07 -17.10 5.39
N SER A 249 2.39 -17.24 5.19
CA SER A 249 3.01 -18.33 4.43
C SER A 249 4.54 -18.22 4.47
N PRO A 250 5.29 -19.34 4.57
CA PRO A 250 6.75 -19.32 4.39
C PRO A 250 7.17 -18.90 2.96
N GLU A 251 6.26 -18.94 1.99
CA GLU A 251 6.48 -18.46 0.62
C GLU A 251 6.21 -16.95 0.44
N THR A 252 5.91 -16.23 1.52
CA THR A 252 5.72 -14.77 1.48
C THR A 252 6.99 -14.10 0.96
N TYR A 253 6.85 -13.29 -0.08
CA TYR A 253 7.94 -12.43 -0.54
C TYR A 253 8.07 -11.27 0.44
N LEU A 254 9.22 -11.16 1.11
CA LEU A 254 9.49 -10.12 2.09
C LEU A 254 10.66 -9.25 1.62
N ASN A 255 10.42 -7.97 1.37
CA ASN A 255 11.48 -6.98 1.20
C ASN A 255 11.86 -6.38 2.57
N VAL A 256 13.02 -6.77 3.10
CA VAL A 256 13.60 -6.13 4.31
C VAL A 256 14.35 -4.87 3.88
N MET A 257 13.82 -3.73 4.29
CA MET A 257 14.21 -2.43 3.77
C MET A 257 15.24 -1.73 4.67
N ALA A 258 16.39 -1.38 4.09
CA ALA A 258 17.45 -0.58 4.72
C ALA A 258 17.30 0.94 4.52
N GLN A 259 16.24 1.38 3.83
CA GLN A 259 16.06 2.74 3.31
C GLN A 259 15.67 3.78 4.38
N TYR A 260 15.71 3.43 5.67
CA TYR A 260 15.35 4.36 6.73
C TYR A 260 16.35 5.52 6.82
N HIS A 261 15.80 6.74 6.80
CA HIS A 261 16.53 7.94 7.18
C HIS A 261 15.65 8.89 8.01
N PRO A 262 16.25 9.68 8.92
CA PRO A 262 15.49 10.68 9.67
C PRO A 262 14.92 11.75 8.73
N CYS A 263 13.60 11.94 8.75
CA CYS A 263 12.89 12.96 7.98
C CYS A 263 11.66 13.44 8.78
N TYR A 264 10.99 14.48 8.27
CA TYR A 264 9.83 15.09 8.92
C TYR A 264 10.09 15.44 10.40
N ARG A 265 9.43 14.77 11.34
CA ARG A 265 9.51 15.00 12.79
C ARG A 265 10.39 13.98 13.51
N ALA A 266 11.13 13.12 12.79
CA ALA A 266 12.01 12.13 13.40
C ALA A 266 13.03 12.76 14.36
N HIS A 267 13.49 13.99 14.07
CA HIS A 267 14.40 14.78 14.92
C HIS A 267 13.87 15.07 16.34
N GLN A 268 12.56 14.90 16.57
CA GLN A 268 11.91 15.09 17.88
C GLN A 268 11.99 13.82 18.75
N PHE A 269 12.46 12.71 18.19
CA PHE A 269 12.57 11.40 18.82
C PHE A 269 14.04 10.98 18.74
N PRO A 270 14.82 11.10 19.83
CA PRO A 270 16.26 10.80 19.82
C PRO A 270 16.60 9.43 19.21
N GLU A 271 15.76 8.43 19.48
CA GLU A 271 15.89 7.07 18.97
C GLU A 271 15.66 6.93 17.46
N LEU A 272 14.91 7.85 16.82
CA LEU A 272 14.68 7.92 15.38
C LEU A 272 15.55 8.99 14.70
N SER A 273 16.38 9.72 15.45
CA SER A 273 17.12 10.87 14.92
C SER A 273 18.45 10.48 14.26
N ARG A 274 18.60 9.21 13.87
CA ARG A 274 19.77 8.69 13.15
C ARG A 274 19.37 7.64 12.11
N PRO A 275 20.13 7.45 11.02
CA PRO A 275 19.96 6.28 10.16
C PRO A 275 20.17 4.96 10.91
N ILE A 276 19.72 3.86 10.31
CA ILE A 276 20.09 2.52 10.78
C ILE A 276 21.58 2.26 10.52
N ASN A 277 22.17 1.35 11.29
CA ASN A 277 23.51 0.84 11.05
C ASN A 277 23.47 -0.55 10.37
N LEU A 278 24.62 -1.00 9.85
CA LEU A 278 24.74 -2.28 9.15
C LEU A 278 24.35 -3.47 10.03
N ARG A 279 24.61 -3.40 11.34
CA ARG A 279 24.29 -4.48 12.27
C ARG A 279 22.78 -4.63 12.44
N GLU A 280 22.03 -3.52 12.58
CA GLU A 280 20.57 -3.54 12.68
C GLU A 280 19.93 -4.16 11.43
N TYR A 281 20.44 -3.81 10.24
CA TYR A 281 19.98 -4.41 9.00
C TYR A 281 20.31 -5.91 8.92
N ALA A 282 21.55 -6.28 9.21
CA ALA A 282 21.99 -7.68 9.18
C ALA A 282 21.22 -8.56 10.18
N GLU A 283 20.94 -8.04 11.37
CA GLU A 283 20.11 -8.71 12.38
C GLU A 283 18.67 -8.91 11.88
N ALA A 284 18.06 -7.90 11.26
CA ALA A 284 16.72 -8.01 10.68
C ALA A 284 16.63 -9.08 9.58
N VAL A 285 17.61 -9.13 8.68
CA VAL A 285 17.70 -10.15 7.61
C VAL A 285 17.92 -11.55 8.21
N ALA A 286 18.83 -11.69 9.17
CA ALA A 286 19.11 -12.97 9.82
C ALA A 286 17.87 -13.52 10.55
N VAL A 287 17.10 -12.65 11.20
CA VAL A 287 15.84 -13.01 11.87
C VAL A 287 14.78 -13.48 10.87
N ALA A 288 14.66 -12.81 9.71
CA ALA A 288 13.76 -13.25 8.65
C ALA A 288 14.15 -14.64 8.08
N GLN A 289 15.44 -14.87 7.85
CA GLN A 289 15.96 -16.17 7.39
C GLN A 289 15.73 -17.28 8.42
N ALA A 290 15.98 -16.99 9.70
CA ALA A 290 15.77 -17.94 10.78
C ALA A 290 14.29 -18.32 10.97
N ALA A 291 13.37 -17.40 10.63
CA ALA A 291 11.93 -17.68 10.60
C ALA A 291 11.47 -18.51 9.39
N GLY A 292 12.37 -18.83 8.45
CA GLY A 292 12.07 -19.65 7.27
C GLY A 292 11.60 -18.87 6.05
N LEU A 293 11.59 -17.53 6.09
CA LEU A 293 11.36 -16.72 4.90
C LEU A 293 12.62 -16.73 4.03
N SER A 294 12.45 -16.85 2.71
CA SER A 294 13.59 -16.98 1.78
C SER A 294 13.48 -16.10 0.53
N ARG A 295 12.29 -15.57 0.23
CA ARG A 295 12.03 -14.79 -0.98
C ARG A 295 12.14 -13.29 -0.69
N GLY A 296 12.95 -12.58 -1.47
CA GLY A 296 13.14 -11.13 -1.34
C GLY A 296 14.12 -10.69 -0.24
N LEU A 297 14.74 -11.63 0.49
CA LEU A 297 15.69 -11.33 1.55
C LEU A 297 17.09 -11.06 0.99
N GLY A 298 17.58 -9.83 1.17
CA GLY A 298 18.95 -9.43 0.80
C GLY A 298 19.03 -8.71 -0.54
N ILE A 299 20.04 -7.84 -0.63
CA ILE A 299 20.30 -6.81 -1.66
C ILE A 299 20.34 -7.38 -3.08
#